data_AF-A0A7S0HUD0-F1
#
_entry.id   AF-A0A7S0HUD0-F1
#
_cell.length_a   1.000
_cell.length_b   1.000
_cell.length_c   1.000
_cell.angle_alpha   90.00
_cell.angle_beta   90.00
_cell.angle_gamma   90.00
#
_symmetry.space_group_name_H-M   'P 1'
#
loop_
_entity.id
_entity.type
_entity.pdbx_description
1 polymer ?
#
loop_
_entity_poly.entity_id
_entity_poly.type
_entity_poly.pdbx_seq_one_letter_code
_entity_poly.pdbx_strand_id
1 'polypeptide(L)'
;DGLVRRLDPHAATDAGAWDELLPQVRFLHAIATRCLEPLRKKRTEVIDLVADFETLRQHAEQVKPPVLDEFCCPLSMELMVEPVSTADGQTYERASIEAWLKHSDLSPLTMAVLEHKFL
;
A
#
# COMPACT_ATOMS: atom_id res chain seq x y z
N ASP A 1 -14.81 -11.35 39.16
CA ASP A 1 -15.95 -11.49 40.06
C ASP A 1 -15.87 -10.46 41.21
N GLY A 2 -16.56 -9.32 41.11
CA GLY A 2 -16.53 -8.24 42.12
C GLY A 2 -15.89 -6.93 41.68
N LEU A 3 -14.71 -6.97 41.04
CA LEU A 3 -14.00 -5.76 40.61
C LEU A 3 -14.64 -5.09 39.37
N VAL A 4 -15.14 -5.90 38.44
CA VAL A 4 -15.87 -5.44 37.24
C VAL A 4 -17.22 -4.79 37.60
N ARG A 5 -17.92 -5.30 38.62
CA ARG A 5 -19.18 -4.70 39.10
C ARG A 5 -18.97 -3.36 39.82
N ARG A 6 -17.81 -3.15 40.44
CA ARG A 6 -17.43 -1.89 41.11
C ARG A 6 -16.97 -0.78 40.15
N LEU A 7 -16.74 -1.12 38.89
CA LEU A 7 -16.31 -0.20 37.84
C LEU A 7 -17.39 0.01 36.77
N ASP A 8 -18.61 -0.52 36.99
CA ASP A 8 -19.75 -0.33 36.08
C ASP A 8 -20.22 1.14 36.14
N PRO A 9 -20.07 1.92 35.06
CA PRO A 9 -20.42 3.33 35.06
C PRO A 9 -21.91 3.60 35.25
N HIS A 10 -22.76 2.58 35.08
CA HIS A 10 -24.21 2.69 35.25
C HIS A 10 -24.69 2.31 36.66
N ALA A 11 -23.79 1.84 37.53
CA ALA A 11 -24.10 1.51 38.93
C ALA A 11 -23.88 2.69 39.90
N ALA A 12 -23.16 3.74 39.49
CA ALA A 12 -22.91 4.93 40.31
C ALA A 12 -24.00 5.98 40.06
N THR A 13 -24.99 6.05 40.94
CA THR A 13 -26.15 6.97 40.83
C THR A 13 -25.89 8.39 41.34
N ASP A 14 -24.70 8.70 41.85
CA ASP A 14 -24.30 10.08 42.17
C ASP A 14 -22.88 10.40 41.68
N ALA A 15 -22.61 11.68 41.40
CA ALA A 15 -21.32 12.15 40.92
C ALA A 15 -20.22 12.12 42.01
N GLY A 16 -20.59 11.99 43.30
CA GLY A 16 -19.66 11.98 44.43
C GLY A 16 -18.96 10.62 44.64
N ALA A 17 -19.60 9.52 44.22
CA ALA A 17 -19.05 8.17 44.31
C ALA A 17 -17.77 7.96 43.48
N TRP A 18 -17.53 8.78 42.45
CA TRP A 18 -16.32 8.70 41.64
C TRP A 18 -15.08 9.26 42.33
N ASP A 19 -15.23 10.26 43.20
CA ASP A 19 -14.11 10.83 43.97
C ASP A 19 -13.58 9.82 44.99
N GLU A 20 -14.46 9.01 45.59
CA GLU A 20 -14.06 7.93 46.50
C GLU A 20 -13.36 6.77 45.77
N LEU A 21 -13.70 6.55 44.50
CA LEU A 21 -13.10 5.51 43.65
C LEU A 21 -11.83 5.97 42.89
N LEU A 22 -11.52 7.26 42.94
CA LEU A 22 -10.39 7.87 42.25
C LEU A 22 -9.04 7.20 42.59
N PRO A 23 -8.75 6.79 43.85
CA PRO A 23 -7.51 6.07 44.16
C PRO A 23 -7.42 4.72 43.44
N GLN A 24 -8.51 3.95 43.38
CA GLN A 24 -8.56 2.65 42.72
C GLN A 24 -8.49 2.80 41.20
N VAL A 25 -9.16 3.80 40.63
CA VAL A 25 -9.07 4.12 39.19
C VAL A 25 -7.66 4.54 38.81
N ARG A 26 -6.99 5.40 39.60
CA ARG A 26 -5.59 5.78 39.39
C ARG A 26 -4.65 4.57 39.49
N PHE A 27 -4.89 3.68 40.44
CA PHE A 27 -4.12 2.46 40.61
C PHE A 27 -4.28 1.51 39.41
N LEU A 28 -5.51 1.29 38.93
CA LEU A 28 -5.79 0.49 37.74
C LEU A 28 -5.20 1.14 36.49
N HIS A 29 -5.28 2.46 36.35
CA HIS A 29 -4.63 3.20 35.26
C HIS A 29 -3.11 3.01 35.30
N ALA A 30 -2.48 3.10 36.47
CA ALA A 30 -1.04 2.87 36.62
C ALA A 30 -0.64 1.43 36.22
N ILE A 31 -1.45 0.43 36.60
CA ILE A 31 -1.24 -0.97 36.17
C ILE A 31 -1.38 -1.08 34.66
N ALA A 32 -2.46 -0.55 34.09
CA ALA A 32 -2.72 -0.59 32.66
C ALA A 32 -1.59 0.08 31.88
N THR A 33 -1.16 1.28 32.28
CA THR A 33 -0.04 2.00 31.66
C THR A 33 1.24 1.18 31.73
N ARG A 34 1.60 0.62 32.89
CA ARG A 34 2.80 -0.22 33.03
C ARG A 34 2.75 -1.48 32.17
N CYS A 35 1.60 -2.14 32.09
CA CYS A 35 1.40 -3.35 31.29
C CYS A 35 1.39 -3.04 29.78
N LEU A 36 0.90 -1.87 29.39
CA LEU A 36 0.77 -1.47 28.00
C LEU A 36 1.99 -0.70 27.47
N GLU A 37 2.86 -0.15 28.31
CA GLU A 37 4.05 0.61 27.88
C GLU A 37 4.97 -0.17 26.91
N PRO A 38 5.30 -1.45 27.15
CA PRO A 38 6.10 -2.23 26.19
C PRO A 38 5.39 -2.44 24.85
N LEU A 39 4.07 -2.61 24.87
CA LEU A 39 3.24 -2.74 23.68
C LEU A 39 3.04 -1.40 22.95
N ARG A 40 3.04 -0.29 23.70
CA ARG A 40 3.02 1.08 23.17
C ARG A 40 4.31 1.37 22.42
N LYS A 41 5.47 0.98 22.97
CA LYS A 41 6.79 1.10 22.31
C LYS A 41 6.87 0.34 21.00
N LYS A 42 6.42 -0.93 20.97
CA LYS A 42 6.34 -1.72 19.73
C LYS A 42 5.38 -1.12 18.70
N ARG A 43 4.29 -0.51 19.15
CA ARG A 43 3.34 0.18 18.26
C ARG A 43 3.95 1.44 17.66
N THR A 44 4.74 2.20 18.43
CA THR A 44 5.51 3.32 17.90
C THR A 44 6.57 2.87 16.90
N GLU A 45 7.30 1.76 17.11
CA GLU A 45 8.22 1.22 16.08
C GLU A 45 7.51 0.95 14.73
N VAL A 46 6.27 0.44 14.77
CA VAL A 46 5.45 0.24 13.56
C VAL A 46 4.95 1.56 12.97
N ILE A 47 4.68 2.58 13.79
CA ILE A 47 4.30 3.93 13.32
C ILE A 47 5.52 4.64 12.72
N ASP A 48 6.70 4.49 13.31
CA ASP A 48 7.96 5.03 12.80
C ASP A 48 8.26 4.45 11.42
N LEU A 49 7.93 3.17 11.20
CA LEU A 49 8.00 2.54 9.89
C LEU A 49 7.09 3.22 8.84
N VAL A 50 5.92 3.73 9.23
CA VAL A 50 5.05 4.49 8.31
C VAL A 50 5.73 5.80 7.90
N ALA A 51 6.33 6.52 8.83
CA ALA A 51 7.07 7.75 8.55
C ALA A 51 8.32 7.48 7.66
N ASP A 52 9.03 6.38 7.91
CA ASP A 52 10.15 5.95 7.09
C ASP A 52 9.70 5.61 5.66
N PHE A 53 8.60 4.88 5.49
CA PHE A 53 8.04 4.58 4.17
C PHE A 53 7.55 5.82 3.42
N GLU A 54 6.96 6.79 4.12
CA GLU A 54 6.58 8.08 3.52
C GLU A 54 7.80 8.87 3.06
N THR A 55 8.88 8.88 3.85
CA THR A 55 10.15 9.51 3.50
C THR A 55 10.75 8.85 2.25
N LEU A 56 10.77 7.52 2.19
CA LEU A 56 11.25 6.78 1.01
C LEU A 56 10.40 7.06 -0.22
N ARG A 57 9.07 7.14 -0.09
CA ARG A 57 8.18 7.48 -1.20
C ARG A 57 8.46 8.88 -1.75
N GLN A 58 8.58 9.88 -0.87
CA GLN A 58 8.92 11.25 -1.27
C GLN A 58 10.27 11.32 -1.99
N HIS A 59 11.26 10.55 -1.51
CA HIS A 59 12.56 10.47 -2.18
C HIS A 59 12.45 9.82 -3.57
N ALA A 60 11.72 8.71 -3.69
CA ALA A 60 11.48 8.05 -4.96
C ALA A 60 10.69 8.92 -5.96
N GLU A 61 9.78 9.77 -5.49
CA GLU A 61 9.07 10.74 -6.33
C GLU A 61 9.98 11.85 -6.85
N GLN A 62 11.01 12.26 -6.08
CA GLN A 62 12.00 13.25 -6.51
C GLN A 62 13.01 12.66 -7.51
N VAL A 63 13.31 11.37 -7.37
CA VAL A 63 14.20 10.65 -8.29
C VAL A 63 13.34 10.01 -9.38
N LYS A 64 13.05 10.75 -10.44
CA LYS A 64 12.52 10.17 -11.68
C LYS A 64 13.71 9.67 -12.53
N PRO A 65 14.07 8.38 -12.51
CA PRO A 65 15.15 7.89 -13.36
C PRO A 65 14.79 8.16 -14.82
N PRO A 66 15.79 8.38 -15.69
CA PRO A 66 15.54 8.47 -17.12
C PRO A 66 14.88 7.18 -17.58
N VAL A 67 13.71 7.29 -18.21
CA VAL A 67 13.07 6.16 -18.88
C VAL A 67 13.93 5.83 -20.09
N LEU A 68 14.44 4.60 -20.17
CA LEU A 68 15.14 4.12 -21.36
C LEU A 68 14.12 3.89 -22.47
N ASP A 69 14.48 4.26 -23.70
CA ASP A 69 13.62 4.09 -24.87
C ASP A 69 13.20 2.63 -25.08
N GLU A 70 14.01 1.67 -24.63
CA GLU A 70 13.74 0.22 -24.66
C GLU A 70 12.51 -0.19 -23.82
N PHE A 71 12.08 0.64 -22.86
CA PHE A 71 10.88 0.40 -22.05
C PHE A 71 9.64 1.08 -22.64
N CYS A 72 9.80 1.89 -23.68
CA CYS A 72 8.68 2.53 -24.36
C CYS A 72 8.16 1.62 -25.47
N CYS A 73 6.84 1.58 -25.62
CA CYS A 73 6.18 0.87 -26.70
C CYS A 73 6.54 1.52 -28.05
N PRO A 74 7.02 0.77 -29.06
CA PRO A 74 7.36 1.34 -30.36
C PRO A 74 6.17 1.94 -31.12
N LEU A 75 4.92 1.56 -30.76
CA LEU A 75 3.69 2.07 -31.36
C LEU A 75 3.18 3.35 -30.69
N SER A 76 3.01 3.34 -29.35
CA SER A 76 2.46 4.49 -28.63
C SER A 76 3.53 5.50 -28.23
N MET A 77 4.81 5.13 -28.27
CA MET A 77 5.94 5.91 -27.77
C MET A 77 5.84 6.26 -26.28
N GLU A 78 5.02 5.54 -25.53
CA GLU A 78 4.84 5.67 -24.08
C GLU A 78 5.40 4.46 -23.34
N LEU A 79 5.70 4.63 -22.05
CA LEU A 79 6.17 3.54 -21.19
C LEU A 79 5.16 2.39 -21.18
N MET A 80 5.64 1.17 -21.44
CA MET A 80 4.81 -0.02 -21.37
C MET A 80 4.40 -0.31 -19.92
N VAL A 81 3.10 -0.49 -19.69
CA VAL A 81 2.54 -0.95 -18.41
C VAL A 81 2.23 -2.44 -18.49
N GLU A 82 1.74 -2.90 -19.65
CA GLU A 82 1.45 -4.31 -19.91
C GLU A 82 2.19 -4.79 -21.18
N PRO A 83 3.52 -5.02 -21.07
CA PRO A 83 4.32 -5.46 -22.21
C PRO A 83 3.93 -6.87 -22.65
N VAL A 84 3.72 -7.04 -23.95
CA VAL A 84 3.48 -8.34 -24.61
C VAL A 84 4.40 -8.50 -25.80
N SER A 85 4.75 -9.74 -26.13
CA SER A 85 5.69 -10.04 -27.21
C SER A 85 4.99 -10.65 -28.42
N THR A 86 5.31 -10.17 -29.60
CA THR A 86 4.86 -10.75 -30.87
C THR A 86 5.75 -11.92 -31.31
N ALA A 87 5.29 -12.70 -32.29
CA ALA A 87 6.02 -13.87 -32.81
C ALA A 87 7.42 -13.55 -33.37
N ASP A 88 7.66 -12.31 -33.81
CA ASP A 88 8.96 -11.80 -34.27
C ASP A 88 9.84 -11.26 -33.13
N GLY A 89 9.43 -11.47 -31.87
CA GLY A 89 10.20 -11.13 -30.68
C GLY A 89 10.18 -9.66 -30.29
N GLN A 90 9.34 -8.83 -30.92
CA GLN A 90 9.16 -7.42 -30.55
C GLN A 90 8.19 -7.28 -29.40
N THR A 91 8.43 -6.30 -28.51
CA THR A 91 7.57 -6.04 -27.35
C THR A 91 6.81 -4.73 -27.52
N TYR A 92 5.52 -4.77 -27.20
CA TYR A 92 4.61 -3.63 -27.30
C TYR A 92 3.73 -3.56 -26.06
N GLU A 93 3.13 -2.39 -25.84
CA GLU A 93 1.98 -2.27 -24.94
C GLU A 93 0.80 -3.08 -25.50
N ARG A 94 0.18 -3.92 -24.66
CA ARG A 94 -0.91 -4.83 -25.05
C ARG A 94 -2.00 -4.11 -25.84
N ALA A 95 -2.53 -3.02 -25.29
CA ALA A 95 -3.64 -2.31 -25.92
C ALA A 95 -3.29 -1.79 -27.32
N SER A 96 -2.05 -1.35 -27.52
CA SER A 96 -1.57 -0.82 -28.81
C SER A 96 -1.44 -1.93 -29.86
N ILE A 97 -0.80 -3.04 -29.52
CA ILE A 97 -0.59 -4.13 -30.48
C ILE A 97 -1.88 -4.88 -30.79
N GLU A 98 -2.78 -5.07 -29.81
CA GLU A 98 -4.10 -5.67 -30.06
C GLU A 98 -4.94 -4.82 -31.02
N ALA A 99 -4.87 -3.49 -30.92
CA ALA A 99 -5.57 -2.59 -31.85
C ALA A 99 -5.01 -2.68 -33.28
N TRP A 100 -3.68 -2.81 -33.41
CA TRP A 100 -3.02 -3.00 -34.70
C TRP A 100 -3.38 -4.34 -35.35
N LEU A 101 -3.30 -5.43 -34.59
CA LEU A 101 -3.52 -6.79 -35.09
C LEU A 101 -4.98 -7.07 -35.51
N LYS A 102 -5.94 -6.21 -35.14
CA LYS A 102 -7.31 -6.24 -35.68
C LYS A 102 -7.37 -5.94 -37.18
N HIS A 103 -6.39 -5.18 -37.69
CA HIS A 103 -6.42 -4.67 -39.06
C HIS A 103 -5.20 -5.11 -39.89
N SER A 104 -4.22 -5.77 -39.28
CA SER A 104 -2.96 -6.16 -39.92
C SER A 104 -2.45 -7.51 -39.40
N ASP A 105 -1.80 -8.27 -40.27
CA ASP A 105 -1.04 -9.50 -39.94
C ASP A 105 0.47 -9.22 -39.85
N LEU A 106 0.87 -7.96 -40.03
CA LEU A 106 2.27 -7.54 -40.04
C LEU A 106 2.70 -7.04 -38.68
N SER A 107 3.98 -7.23 -38.35
CA SER A 107 4.63 -6.56 -37.23
C SER A 107 4.69 -5.05 -37.49
N PRO A 108 4.28 -4.20 -36.54
CA PRO A 108 4.34 -2.74 -36.73
C PRO A 108 5.75 -2.19 -36.93
N LEU A 109 6.77 -2.83 -36.35
CA LEU A 109 8.15 -2.33 -36.40
C LEU A 109 8.93 -2.94 -37.56
N THR A 110 8.85 -4.26 -37.74
CA THR A 110 9.65 -4.96 -38.74
C THR A 110 8.97 -5.06 -40.10
N MET A 111 7.66 -4.79 -40.16
CA MET A 111 6.80 -4.99 -41.33
C MET A 111 6.79 -6.44 -41.86
N ALA A 112 7.31 -7.38 -41.07
CA ALA A 112 7.28 -8.80 -41.39
C ALA A 112 5.90 -9.39 -41.08
N VAL A 113 5.47 -10.39 -41.85
CA VAL A 113 4.27 -11.17 -41.54
C VAL A 113 4.51 -11.95 -40.25
N LEU A 114 3.60 -11.82 -39.28
CA LEU A 114 3.65 -12.57 -38.04
C LEU A 114 3.18 -14.00 -38.27
N GLU A 115 3.94 -14.97 -37.76
CA GLU A 115 3.57 -16.40 -37.83
C GLU A 115 2.23 -16.67 -37.12
N HIS A 116 1.98 -15.97 -36.01
CA HIS A 116 0.72 -16.01 -35.28
C HIS A 116 0.41 -14.67 -34.62
N LYS A 117 -0.86 -14.49 -34.24
CA LYS A 117 -1.35 -13.30 -33.51
C LYS A 117 -1.53 -13.51 -32.00
N PHE A 118 -1.06 -14.62 -31.46
CA PHE A 118 -0.99 -14.81 -30.00
C PHE A 118 0.05 -13.85 -29.41
N LEU A 119 -0.29 -13.24 -28.27
CA LEU A 119 0.48 -12.22 -27.54
C LEU A 119 0.85 -12.71 -26.14
#